data_AF-A0AAW6IZ90-F1
#
_entry.id   AF-A0AAW6IZ90-F1
#
_cell.length_a   1.000
_cell.length_b   1.000
_cell.length_c   1.000
_cell.angle_alpha   90.00
_cell.angle_beta   90.00
_cell.angle_gamma   90.00
#
_symmetry.space_group_name_H-M   'P 1'
#
loop_
_entity.id
_entity.type
_entity.pdbx_description
1 polymer ?
#
loop_
_entity_poly.entity_id
_entity_poly.type
_entity_poly.pdbx_seq_one_letter_code
_entity_poly.pdbx_strand_id
1 'polypeptide(L)'
;MQTHAKKNKVNHQDKIECVFRIKHHGSTIPACAKRFGVTDKKVKSWLSMHEKGELIKQHAHWSPSWNKENVIQHPLDLDILQAIKRGNPTYEDSIISLFDPELDAINCVTHVEWTDEEIEKLCLWMVDRSLEIIRDVAIDTEDMITEIEFISSNYFTLICKAFGFDHVELRKGIYHELRLRGVNKFALEMLEISDAYTKQGVTYVPKEGY
;
A
#
# COMPACT_ATOMS: atom_id res chain seq x y z
N MET A 1 -1.09 -22.44 -46.25
CA MET A 1 -2.29 -22.09 -45.46
C MET A 1 -1.84 -21.25 -44.27
N GLN A 2 -2.11 -19.94 -44.28
CA GLN A 2 -1.84 -19.08 -43.13
C GLN A 2 -2.84 -19.43 -42.03
N THR A 3 -2.33 -19.98 -40.92
CA THR A 3 -3.11 -20.22 -39.70
C THR A 3 -3.42 -18.87 -39.07
N HIS A 4 -4.64 -18.37 -39.28
CA HIS A 4 -5.15 -17.24 -38.52
C HIS A 4 -5.17 -17.63 -37.04
N ALA A 5 -4.22 -17.09 -36.27
CA ALA A 5 -4.25 -17.16 -34.81
C ALA A 5 -5.62 -16.64 -34.35
N LYS A 6 -6.40 -17.49 -33.66
CA LYS A 6 -7.65 -17.08 -33.02
C LYS A 6 -7.36 -15.83 -32.20
N LYS A 7 -7.95 -14.69 -32.57
CA LYS A 7 -7.94 -13.48 -31.74
C LYS A 7 -8.52 -13.88 -30.38
N ASN A 8 -7.67 -14.05 -29.37
CA ASN A 8 -8.15 -14.19 -28.00
C ASN A 8 -9.00 -12.97 -27.70
N LYS A 9 -10.30 -13.20 -27.49
CA LYS A 9 -11.23 -12.15 -27.13
C LYS A 9 -10.89 -11.76 -25.69
N VAL A 10 -10.10 -10.71 -25.54
CA VAL A 10 -9.78 -10.13 -24.23
C VAL A 10 -11.08 -9.82 -23.51
N ASN A 11 -11.29 -10.51 -22.39
CA ASN A 11 -12.51 -10.38 -21.60
C ASN A 11 -12.43 -9.12 -20.72
N HIS A 12 -13.44 -8.89 -19.86
CA HIS A 12 -13.44 -7.72 -18.98
C HIS A 12 -12.32 -7.79 -17.92
N GLN A 13 -12.18 -8.95 -17.30
CA GLN A 13 -11.22 -9.21 -16.23
C GLN A 13 -9.76 -9.04 -16.71
N ASP A 14 -9.45 -9.48 -17.92
CA ASP A 14 -8.15 -9.28 -18.57
C ASP A 14 -7.79 -7.79 -18.73
N LYS A 15 -8.79 -6.93 -18.98
CA LYS A 15 -8.56 -5.48 -19.10
C LYS A 15 -8.24 -4.86 -17.75
N ILE A 16 -8.96 -5.27 -16.72
CA ILE A 16 -8.77 -4.79 -15.36
C ILE A 16 -7.38 -5.19 -14.86
N GLU A 17 -7.05 -6.48 -14.96
CA GLU A 17 -5.72 -7.02 -14.66
C GLU A 17 -4.60 -6.27 -15.40
N CYS A 18 -4.79 -6.01 -16.69
CA CYS A 18 -3.82 -5.28 -17.50
C CYS A 18 -3.54 -3.87 -16.95
N VAL A 19 -4.58 -3.18 -16.46
CA VAL A 19 -4.43 -1.85 -15.88
C VAL A 19 -3.77 -1.92 -14.50
N PHE A 20 -4.19 -2.84 -13.64
CA PHE A 20 -3.62 -2.97 -12.30
C PHE A 20 -2.14 -3.35 -12.32
N ARG A 21 -1.72 -4.23 -13.23
CA ARG A 21 -0.29 -4.55 -13.45
C ARG A 21 0.56 -3.32 -13.74
N ILE A 22 0.02 -2.35 -14.47
CA ILE A 22 0.73 -1.12 -14.80
C ILE A 22 0.76 -0.17 -13.60
N LYS A 23 -0.37 -0.01 -12.89
CA LYS A 23 -0.49 0.93 -11.78
C LYS A 23 0.20 0.48 -10.48
N HIS A 24 0.16 -0.81 -10.17
CA HIS A 24 0.59 -1.33 -8.86
C HIS A 24 1.81 -2.25 -8.93
N HIS A 25 2.03 -2.94 -10.05
CA HIS A 25 3.12 -3.91 -10.19
C HIS A 25 4.26 -3.43 -11.11
N GLY A 26 4.28 -2.13 -11.46
CA GLY A 26 5.35 -1.53 -12.27
C GLY A 26 5.49 -2.08 -13.69
N SER A 27 4.46 -2.74 -14.23
CA SER A 27 4.53 -3.30 -15.59
C SER A 27 4.48 -2.19 -16.65
N THR A 28 5.21 -2.36 -17.74
CA THR A 28 5.20 -1.40 -18.85
C THR A 28 4.07 -1.68 -19.84
N ILE A 29 3.62 -0.64 -20.56
CA ILE A 29 2.60 -0.77 -21.60
C ILE A 29 2.97 -1.83 -22.66
N PRO A 30 4.21 -1.88 -23.21
CA PRO A 30 4.59 -2.90 -24.19
C PRO A 30 4.59 -4.32 -23.61
N ALA A 31 4.98 -4.48 -22.34
CA ALA A 31 4.94 -5.78 -21.66
C ALA A 31 3.50 -6.29 -21.51
N CYS A 32 2.58 -5.42 -21.08
CA CYS A 32 1.16 -5.76 -21.00
C CYS A 32 0.54 -6.02 -22.39
N ALA A 33 0.88 -5.20 -23.40
CA ALA A 33 0.41 -5.40 -24.77
C ALA A 33 0.80 -6.78 -25.31
N LYS A 34 2.07 -7.19 -25.09
CA LYS A 34 2.56 -8.53 -25.44
C LYS A 34 1.83 -9.63 -24.66
N ARG A 35 1.67 -9.48 -23.33
CA ARG A 35 1.05 -10.48 -22.45
C ARG A 35 -0.40 -10.76 -22.82
N PHE A 36 -1.18 -9.71 -23.07
CA PHE A 36 -2.61 -9.83 -23.38
C PHE A 36 -2.90 -9.96 -24.89
N GLY A 37 -1.85 -10.01 -25.73
CA GLY A 37 -2.00 -10.16 -27.18
C GLY A 37 -2.74 -8.99 -27.84
N VAL A 38 -2.51 -7.77 -27.35
CA VAL A 38 -3.14 -6.54 -27.83
C VAL A 38 -2.12 -5.50 -28.23
N THR A 39 -2.59 -4.43 -28.88
CA THR A 39 -1.77 -3.28 -29.25
C THR A 39 -1.64 -2.31 -28.07
N ASP A 40 -0.53 -1.60 -27.98
CA ASP A 40 -0.30 -0.51 -27.00
C ASP A 40 -1.42 0.53 -26.97
N LYS A 41 -2.03 0.83 -28.13
CA LYS A 41 -3.17 1.74 -28.24
C LYS A 41 -4.37 1.27 -27.42
N LYS A 42 -4.63 -0.05 -27.38
CA LYS A 42 -5.73 -0.62 -26.58
C LYS A 42 -5.40 -0.56 -25.08
N VAL A 43 -4.16 -0.83 -24.70
CA VAL A 43 -3.71 -0.73 -23.30
C VAL A 43 -3.86 0.72 -22.80
N LYS A 44 -3.40 1.70 -23.58
CA LYS A 44 -3.58 3.13 -23.28
C LYS A 44 -5.07 3.52 -23.18
N SER A 45 -5.91 2.97 -24.07
CA SER A 45 -7.36 3.19 -24.00
C SER A 45 -7.95 2.66 -22.69
N TRP A 46 -7.55 1.47 -22.23
CA TRP A 46 -8.04 0.91 -20.97
C TRP A 46 -7.56 1.69 -19.76
N LEU A 47 -6.30 2.14 -19.75
CA LEU A 47 -5.77 3.04 -18.72
C LEU A 47 -6.60 4.32 -18.63
N SER A 48 -6.89 4.96 -19.77
CA SER A 48 -7.71 6.18 -19.80
C SER A 48 -9.14 5.92 -19.31
N MET A 49 -9.76 4.79 -19.70
CA MET A 49 -11.09 4.42 -19.18
C MET A 49 -11.07 4.19 -17.68
N HIS A 50 -10.01 3.58 -17.14
CA HIS A 50 -9.88 3.37 -15.69
C HIS A 50 -9.70 4.69 -14.95
N GLU A 51 -8.89 5.61 -15.46
CA GLU A 51 -8.71 6.94 -14.85
C GLU A 51 -10.01 7.75 -14.79
N LYS A 52 -10.90 7.53 -15.76
CA LYS A 52 -12.24 8.14 -15.78
C LYS A 52 -13.29 7.35 -14.98
N GLY A 53 -12.93 6.21 -14.38
CA GLY A 53 -13.86 5.31 -13.72
C GLY A 53 -14.80 4.53 -14.67
N GLU A 54 -14.67 4.70 -15.99
CA GLU A 54 -15.51 4.06 -17.01
C GLU A 54 -15.18 2.58 -17.22
N LEU A 55 -14.00 2.13 -16.77
CA LEU A 55 -13.60 0.74 -16.90
C LEU A 55 -14.28 -0.16 -15.85
N ILE A 56 -14.56 0.37 -14.65
CA ILE A 56 -15.26 -0.37 -13.59
C ILE A 56 -16.76 -0.34 -13.91
N LYS A 57 -17.39 -1.51 -13.87
CA LYS A 57 -18.81 -1.64 -14.22
C LYS A 57 -19.67 -1.78 -12.99
N GLN A 58 -20.61 -0.86 -12.84
CA GLN A 58 -21.76 -1.07 -11.95
C GLN A 58 -22.72 -2.08 -12.60
N HIS A 59 -23.11 -3.10 -11.83
CA HIS A 59 -23.93 -4.21 -12.29
C HIS A 59 -24.96 -4.61 -11.22
N ALA A 60 -25.82 -5.59 -11.49
CA ALA A 60 -26.90 -5.97 -10.57
C ALA A 60 -26.41 -6.38 -9.16
N HIS A 61 -25.21 -6.96 -9.06
CA HIS A 61 -24.56 -7.32 -7.79
C HIS A 61 -23.65 -6.22 -7.21
N TRP A 62 -23.70 -4.99 -7.74
CA TRP A 62 -22.88 -3.89 -7.24
C TRP A 62 -23.48 -3.37 -5.95
N SER A 63 -22.74 -3.45 -4.85
CA SER A 63 -23.24 -2.94 -3.57
C SER A 63 -23.18 -1.42 -3.54
N PRO A 64 -24.27 -0.72 -3.13
CA PRO A 64 -24.21 0.71 -2.86
C PRO A 64 -23.20 1.08 -1.77
N SER A 65 -22.87 0.15 -0.85
CA SER A 65 -21.85 0.38 0.19
C SER A 65 -20.48 0.69 -0.39
N TRP A 66 -20.17 0.18 -1.59
CA TRP A 66 -18.88 0.39 -2.25
C TRP A 66 -18.66 1.80 -2.79
N ASN A 67 -19.70 2.63 -2.83
CA ASN A 67 -19.61 4.01 -3.31
C ASN A 67 -19.32 5.02 -2.19
N LYS A 68 -19.15 4.57 -0.95
CA LYS A 68 -18.79 5.45 0.17
C LYS A 68 -17.35 5.96 -0.01
N GLU A 69 -17.07 7.15 0.52
CA GLU A 69 -15.76 7.80 0.40
C GLU A 69 -14.65 7.04 1.15
N ASN A 70 -14.99 6.37 2.25
CA ASN A 70 -14.08 5.58 3.08
C ASN A 70 -13.91 4.13 2.59
N VAL A 71 -14.51 3.77 1.45
CA VAL A 71 -14.30 2.44 0.85
C VAL A 71 -13.16 2.49 -0.15
N ILE A 72 -12.14 1.70 0.13
CA ILE A 72 -10.97 1.54 -0.72
C ILE A 72 -11.17 0.30 -1.60
N GLN A 73 -10.93 0.47 -2.89
CA GLN A 73 -10.93 -0.60 -3.88
C GLN A 73 -9.55 -1.24 -3.94
N HIS A 74 -9.43 -2.49 -3.51
CA HIS A 74 -8.20 -3.25 -3.58
C HIS A 74 -8.24 -4.22 -4.76
N PRO A 75 -7.34 -4.08 -5.75
CA PRO A 75 -7.31 -4.97 -6.90
C PRO A 75 -6.89 -6.39 -6.50
N LEU A 76 -7.52 -7.38 -7.13
CA LEU A 76 -7.14 -8.78 -6.97
C LEU A 76 -6.54 -9.31 -8.26
N ASP A 77 -5.41 -10.00 -8.16
CA ASP A 77 -4.83 -10.72 -9.29
C ASP A 77 -5.80 -11.83 -9.77
N LEU A 78 -5.84 -12.06 -11.09
CA LEU A 78 -6.74 -13.04 -11.69
C LEU A 78 -6.55 -14.47 -11.19
N ASP A 79 -5.33 -14.85 -10.84
CA ASP A 79 -5.02 -16.18 -10.31
C ASP A 79 -5.59 -16.36 -8.91
N ILE A 80 -5.54 -15.33 -8.05
CA ILE A 80 -6.20 -15.30 -6.74
C ILE A 80 -7.71 -15.48 -6.91
N LEU A 81 -8.34 -14.70 -7.79
CA LEU A 81 -9.78 -14.84 -8.03
C LEU A 81 -10.14 -16.23 -8.58
N GLN A 82 -9.32 -16.79 -9.45
CA GLN A 82 -9.52 -18.15 -9.97
C GLN A 82 -9.33 -19.22 -8.88
N ALA A 83 -8.38 -19.03 -7.96
CA ALA A 83 -8.15 -19.91 -6.82
C ALA A 83 -9.36 -19.92 -5.88
N ILE A 84 -9.88 -18.73 -5.53
CA ILE A 84 -11.11 -18.56 -4.73
C ILE A 84 -12.30 -19.26 -5.41
N LYS A 85 -12.51 -19.04 -6.71
CA LYS A 85 -13.60 -19.70 -7.47
C LYS A 85 -13.50 -21.22 -7.52
N ARG A 86 -12.29 -21.78 -7.41
CA ARG A 86 -12.03 -23.22 -7.40
C ARG A 86 -12.13 -23.84 -6.01
N GLY A 87 -12.36 -23.03 -4.96
CA GLY A 87 -12.41 -23.49 -3.57
C GLY A 87 -11.03 -23.87 -3.00
N ASN A 88 -9.95 -23.51 -3.68
CA ASN A 88 -8.57 -23.76 -3.26
C ASN A 88 -7.84 -22.42 -3.14
N PRO A 89 -8.16 -21.59 -2.13
CA PRO A 89 -7.41 -20.36 -1.91
C PRO A 89 -5.92 -20.68 -1.72
N THR A 90 -5.07 -20.04 -2.51
CA THR A 90 -3.62 -20.29 -2.54
C THR A 90 -2.86 -19.69 -1.36
N TYR A 91 -3.52 -18.89 -0.53
CA TYR A 91 -2.94 -18.26 0.65
C TYR A 91 -3.54 -18.90 1.91
N GLU A 92 -2.66 -19.35 2.82
CA GLU A 92 -3.04 -19.97 4.10
C GLU A 92 -3.91 -19.04 4.98
N ASP A 93 -3.91 -17.73 4.71
CA ASP A 93 -4.73 -16.70 5.36
C ASP A 93 -5.64 -15.96 4.35
N SER A 94 -6.39 -16.65 3.49
CA SER A 94 -7.32 -15.94 2.59
C SER A 94 -8.44 -15.26 3.38
N ILE A 95 -8.24 -13.98 3.72
CA ILE A 95 -9.20 -13.05 4.33
C ILE A 95 -10.49 -12.97 3.47
N ILE A 96 -10.38 -13.30 2.18
CA ILE A 96 -11.42 -13.12 1.17
C ILE A 96 -11.97 -14.48 0.73
N SER A 97 -13.25 -14.71 1.01
CA SER A 97 -14.01 -15.88 0.58
C SER A 97 -14.78 -15.60 -0.72
N LEU A 98 -15.22 -16.64 -1.43
CA LEU A 98 -16.12 -16.49 -2.59
C LEU A 98 -17.46 -15.83 -2.21
N PHE A 99 -17.86 -15.96 -0.94
CA PHE A 99 -19.09 -15.39 -0.39
C PHE A 99 -18.86 -14.10 0.38
N ASP A 100 -17.66 -13.53 0.28
CA ASP A 100 -17.36 -12.24 0.89
C ASP A 100 -18.25 -11.16 0.24
N PRO A 101 -19.08 -10.45 1.02
CA PRO A 101 -19.95 -9.40 0.49
C PRO A 101 -19.17 -8.24 -0.13
N GLU A 102 -17.88 -8.11 0.17
CA GLU A 102 -17.03 -7.06 -0.37
C GLU A 102 -16.27 -7.47 -1.65
N LEU A 103 -16.36 -8.74 -2.04
CA LEU A 103 -15.72 -9.26 -3.25
C LEU A 103 -16.53 -8.94 -4.51
N ASP A 104 -15.99 -8.08 -5.37
CA ASP A 104 -16.44 -7.89 -6.73
C ASP A 104 -15.66 -8.80 -7.71
N ALA A 105 -16.21 -10.00 -7.91
CA ALA A 105 -15.66 -10.98 -8.84
C ALA A 105 -15.78 -10.58 -10.32
N ILE A 106 -16.59 -9.58 -10.67
CA ILE A 106 -16.76 -9.11 -12.05
C ILE A 106 -15.63 -8.14 -12.40
N ASN A 107 -15.36 -7.17 -11.54
CA ASN A 107 -14.28 -6.21 -11.72
C ASN A 107 -12.95 -6.67 -11.11
N CYS A 108 -12.85 -7.83 -10.47
CA CYS A 108 -11.61 -8.33 -9.85
C CYS A 108 -11.08 -7.38 -8.77
N VAL A 109 -11.97 -6.92 -7.90
CA VAL A 109 -11.68 -5.98 -6.82
C VAL A 109 -12.31 -6.51 -5.54
N THR A 110 -11.63 -6.35 -4.41
CA THR A 110 -12.26 -6.43 -3.10
C THR A 110 -12.41 -5.01 -2.54
N HIS A 111 -13.49 -4.77 -1.84
CA HIS A 111 -13.79 -3.48 -1.23
C HIS A 111 -13.46 -3.55 0.25
N VAL A 112 -12.78 -2.53 0.78
CA VAL A 112 -12.49 -2.46 2.21
C VAL A 112 -12.95 -1.11 2.70
N GLU A 113 -14.00 -1.10 3.51
CA GLU A 113 -14.41 0.08 4.25
C GLU A 113 -13.43 0.29 5.41
N TRP A 114 -12.74 1.42 5.44
CA TRP A 114 -11.96 1.82 6.60
C TRP A 114 -12.86 2.60 7.55
N THR A 115 -13.02 2.09 8.76
CA THR A 115 -13.64 2.83 9.85
C THR A 115 -12.60 3.67 10.58
N ASP A 116 -13.04 4.77 11.21
CA ASP A 116 -12.15 5.60 12.03
C ASP A 116 -11.48 4.77 13.14
N GLU A 117 -12.21 3.81 13.74
CA GLU A 117 -11.66 2.88 14.74
C GLU A 117 -10.54 2.00 14.19
N GLU A 118 -10.63 1.54 12.94
CA GLU A 118 -9.60 0.72 12.29
C GLU A 118 -8.37 1.57 11.93
N ILE A 119 -8.59 2.80 11.47
CA ILE A 119 -7.51 3.77 11.23
C ILE A 119 -6.78 4.04 12.54
N GLU A 120 -7.53 4.27 13.63
CA GLU A 120 -6.94 4.51 14.95
C GLU A 120 -6.11 3.32 15.43
N LYS A 121 -6.65 2.09 15.31
CA LYS A 121 -5.92 0.85 15.63
C LYS A 121 -4.65 0.71 14.80
N LEU A 122 -4.70 0.99 13.49
CA LEU A 122 -3.51 0.96 12.64
C LEU A 122 -2.47 1.96 13.12
N CYS A 123 -2.86 3.21 13.37
CA CYS A 123 -1.94 4.26 13.82
C CYS A 123 -1.27 3.91 15.15
N LEU A 124 -2.02 3.39 16.13
CA LEU A 124 -1.45 2.93 17.40
C LEU A 124 -0.53 1.73 17.21
N TRP A 125 -0.96 0.75 16.42
CA TRP A 125 -0.16 -0.44 16.13
C TRP A 125 1.17 -0.09 15.43
N MET A 126 1.20 0.92 14.56
CA MET A 126 2.45 1.39 13.96
C MET A 126 3.45 1.91 15.00
N VAL A 127 2.97 2.61 16.03
CA VAL A 127 3.82 3.08 17.13
C VAL A 127 4.33 1.90 17.95
N ASP A 128 3.43 1.00 18.35
CA ASP A 128 3.81 -0.18 19.15
C ASP A 128 4.81 -1.07 18.40
N ARG A 129 4.53 -1.39 17.13
CA ARG A 129 5.42 -2.17 16.27
C ARG A 129 6.79 -1.50 16.14
N SER A 130 6.84 -0.19 15.96
CA SER A 130 8.11 0.54 15.82
C SER A 130 8.95 0.43 17.10
N LEU A 131 8.31 0.54 18.27
CA LEU A 131 8.96 0.34 19.57
C LEU A 131 9.44 -1.09 19.77
N GLU A 132 8.66 -2.10 19.37
CA GLU A 132 9.05 -3.51 19.42
C GLU A 132 10.28 -3.79 18.55
N ILE A 133 10.28 -3.30 17.30
CA ILE A 133 11.42 -3.47 16.39
C ILE A 133 12.65 -2.81 16.99
N ILE A 134 12.53 -1.59 17.50
CA ILE A 134 13.66 -0.92 18.15
C ILE A 134 14.17 -1.70 19.34
N ARG A 135 13.30 -2.28 20.16
CA ARG A 135 13.71 -3.08 21.33
C ARG A 135 14.50 -4.32 20.89
N ASP A 136 14.03 -5.02 19.86
CA ASP A 136 14.46 -6.38 19.56
C ASP A 136 15.56 -6.48 18.48
N VAL A 137 15.63 -5.52 17.55
CA VAL A 137 16.53 -5.57 16.39
C VAL A 137 17.92 -5.03 16.70
N ALA A 138 18.94 -5.59 16.05
CA ALA A 138 20.33 -5.13 16.16
C ALA A 138 20.53 -3.73 15.55
N ILE A 139 21.46 -2.98 16.14
CA ILE A 139 21.64 -1.53 15.93
C ILE A 139 22.02 -1.13 14.48
N ASP A 140 22.71 -2.00 13.74
CA ASP A 140 23.27 -1.70 12.42
C ASP A 140 22.47 -2.34 11.28
N THR A 141 21.17 -2.51 11.45
CA THR A 141 20.28 -3.11 10.45
C THR A 141 19.48 -2.05 9.70
N GLU A 142 19.07 -2.38 8.47
CA GLU A 142 18.22 -1.51 7.64
C GLU A 142 16.85 -1.26 8.30
N ASP A 143 16.31 -2.28 8.98
CA ASP A 143 15.06 -2.19 9.75
C ASP A 143 15.17 -1.12 10.84
N MET A 144 16.28 -1.09 11.57
CA MET A 144 16.54 -0.10 12.62
C MET A 144 16.57 1.33 12.08
N ILE A 145 17.25 1.54 10.94
CA ILE A 145 17.34 2.86 10.31
C ILE A 145 15.96 3.34 9.88
N THR A 146 15.19 2.45 9.24
CA THR A 146 13.83 2.74 8.76
C THR A 146 12.90 3.14 9.90
N GLU A 147 12.95 2.43 11.02
CA GLU A 147 12.10 2.75 12.18
C GLU A 147 12.51 4.06 12.87
N ILE A 148 13.81 4.37 12.93
CA ILE A 148 14.27 5.67 13.44
C ILE A 148 13.76 6.82 12.55
N GLU A 149 13.77 6.65 11.23
CA GLU A 149 13.19 7.62 10.29
C GLU A 149 11.69 7.81 10.53
N PHE A 150 10.94 6.71 10.72
CA PHE A 150 9.53 6.77 11.06
C PHE A 150 9.27 7.55 12.37
N ILE A 151 9.98 7.24 13.45
CA ILE A 151 9.82 7.93 14.75
C ILE A 151 10.18 9.41 14.64
N SER A 152 11.18 9.74 13.83
CA SER A 152 11.61 11.13 13.60
C SER A 152 10.64 11.90 12.70
N SER A 153 9.76 11.20 11.97
CA SER A 153 8.83 11.82 11.02
C SER A 153 7.73 12.68 11.67
N ASN A 154 7.16 13.57 10.87
CA ASN A 154 5.96 14.34 11.24
C ASN A 154 4.74 13.43 11.44
N TYR A 155 4.70 12.28 10.78
CA TYR A 155 3.59 11.35 10.87
C TYR A 155 3.50 10.72 12.27
N PHE A 156 4.63 10.27 12.83
CA PHE A 156 4.71 9.86 14.23
C PHE A 156 4.24 10.95 15.19
N THR A 157 4.66 12.21 14.95
CA THR A 157 4.22 13.36 15.77
C THR A 157 2.71 13.56 15.71
N LEU A 158 2.10 13.41 14.54
CA LEU A 158 0.66 13.55 14.36
C LEU A 158 -0.10 12.42 15.08
N ILE A 159 0.37 11.18 14.97
CA ILE A 159 -0.20 10.05 15.70
C ILE A 159 -0.15 10.31 17.20
N CYS A 160 1.03 10.62 17.75
CA CYS A 160 1.16 10.90 19.18
C CYS A 160 0.22 12.02 19.65
N LYS A 161 0.13 13.13 18.89
CA LYS A 161 -0.78 14.23 19.23
C LYS A 161 -2.26 13.81 19.19
N ALA A 162 -2.66 13.01 18.21
CA ALA A 162 -4.03 12.53 18.07
C ALA A 162 -4.46 11.67 19.28
N PHE A 163 -3.55 10.86 19.82
CA PHE A 163 -3.80 9.99 20.97
C PHE A 163 -3.39 10.58 22.33
N GLY A 164 -2.99 11.85 22.37
CA GLY A 164 -2.61 12.53 23.62
C GLY A 164 -1.25 12.15 24.20
N PHE A 165 -0.38 11.53 23.41
CA PHE A 165 0.99 11.21 23.80
C PHE A 165 1.95 12.39 23.57
N ASP A 166 2.90 12.56 24.49
CA ASP A 166 4.01 13.49 24.30
C ASP A 166 5.11 12.87 23.42
N HIS A 167 5.03 13.16 22.12
CA HIS A 167 6.02 12.74 21.13
C HIS A 167 7.47 13.13 21.49
N VAL A 168 7.69 14.24 22.19
CA VAL A 168 9.04 14.70 22.57
C VAL A 168 9.59 13.80 23.67
N GLU A 169 8.81 13.53 24.70
CA GLU A 169 9.21 12.63 25.79
C GLU A 169 9.39 11.19 25.31
N LEU A 170 8.51 10.70 24.42
CA LEU A 170 8.67 9.38 23.80
C LEU A 170 9.98 9.28 23.02
N ARG A 171 10.29 10.25 22.16
CA ARG A 171 11.56 10.29 21.42
C ARG A 171 12.77 10.30 22.34
N LYS A 172 12.74 11.12 23.41
CA LYS A 172 13.83 11.14 24.40
C LYS A 172 14.04 9.78 25.04
N GLY A 173 12.97 9.09 25.43
CA GLY A 173 13.04 7.74 26.00
C GLY A 173 13.66 6.74 25.02
N ILE A 174 13.21 6.75 23.77
CA ILE A 174 13.73 5.88 22.72
C ILE A 174 15.23 6.15 22.49
N TYR A 175 15.62 7.40 22.28
CA TYR A 175 17.03 7.72 22.04
C TYR A 175 17.93 7.43 23.25
N HIS A 176 17.40 7.54 24.47
CA HIS A 176 18.12 7.14 25.68
C HIS A 176 18.42 5.64 25.67
N GLU A 177 17.43 4.80 25.38
CA GLU A 177 17.61 3.34 25.27
C GLU A 177 18.60 2.98 24.16
N LEU A 178 18.52 3.64 23.00
CA LEU A 178 19.49 3.44 21.92
C LEU A 178 20.92 3.78 22.34
N ARG A 179 21.09 4.88 23.07
CA ARG A 179 22.40 5.26 23.59
C ARG A 179 22.96 4.22 24.55
N LEU A 180 22.13 3.65 25.44
CA LEU A 180 22.53 2.58 26.36
C LEU A 180 23.00 1.33 25.61
N ARG A 181 22.39 1.03 24.47
CA ARG A 181 22.75 -0.11 23.61
C ARG A 181 24.01 0.14 22.78
N GLY A 182 24.60 1.34 22.83
CA GLY A 182 25.87 1.66 22.17
C GLY A 182 25.74 2.35 20.82
N VAL A 183 24.55 2.84 20.43
CA VAL A 183 24.36 3.64 19.19
C VAL A 183 24.98 5.04 19.38
N ASN A 184 26.29 5.18 19.18
CA ASN A 184 27.04 6.37 19.64
C ASN A 184 27.58 7.30 18.53
N LYS A 185 26.86 7.44 17.41
CA LYS A 185 27.12 8.57 16.47
C LYS A 185 25.87 9.03 15.72
N PHE A 186 25.06 8.08 15.23
CA PHE A 186 23.88 8.37 14.41
C PHE A 186 22.69 8.95 15.22
N ALA A 187 22.49 8.50 16.46
CA ALA A 187 21.43 8.99 17.34
C ALA A 187 21.61 10.47 17.75
N LEU A 188 22.85 10.97 17.79
CA LEU A 188 23.17 12.38 18.08
C LEU A 188 22.94 13.28 16.86
N GLU A 189 23.25 12.81 15.64
CA GLU A 189 22.95 13.55 14.42
C GLU A 189 21.43 13.65 14.18
N MET A 190 20.65 12.61 14.52
CA MET A 190 19.18 12.65 14.46
C MET A 190 18.55 13.59 15.51
N LEU A 191 19.18 13.76 16.68
CA LEU A 191 18.78 14.76 17.67
C LEU A 191 18.96 16.19 17.15
N GLU A 192 20.06 16.48 16.44
CA GLU A 192 20.27 17.80 15.80
C GLU A 192 19.27 18.07 14.67
N ILE A 193 18.90 17.03 13.92
CA ILE A 193 17.88 17.10 12.87
C ILE A 193 16.49 17.35 13.46
N SER A 194 16.13 16.68 14.57
CA SER A 194 14.87 16.91 15.30
C SER A 194 14.76 18.34 15.86
N ASP A 195 15.87 18.91 16.35
CA ASP A 195 15.93 20.30 16.84
C ASP A 195 15.79 21.34 15.70
N ALA A 196 16.25 21.00 14.49
CA ALA A 196 16.05 21.83 13.30
C ALA A 196 14.58 21.80 12.82
N TYR A 197 13.92 20.63 12.83
CA TYR A 197 12.52 20.48 12.41
C TYR A 197 11.50 21.03 13.41
N THR A 198 11.85 21.09 14.71
CA THR A 198 10.98 21.70 15.73
C THR A 198 11.04 23.23 15.74
N LYS A 199 12.16 23.84 15.32
CA LYS A 199 12.33 25.30 15.29
C LYS A 199 11.91 25.97 13.98
N GLN A 200 11.90 25.24 12.87
CA GLN A 200 11.49 25.75 11.58
C GLN A 200 10.50 24.77 10.98
N GLY A 201 9.24 25.17 10.83
CA GLY A 201 8.20 24.37 10.15
C GLY A 201 8.50 24.20 8.67
N VAL A 202 9.57 23.48 8.34
CA VAL A 202 10.14 23.36 7.00
C VAL A 202 10.03 21.91 6.56
N THR A 203 9.33 21.73 5.43
CA THR A 203 9.23 20.49 4.66
C THR A 203 10.60 20.10 4.09
N TYR A 204 11.00 18.84 4.30
CA TYR A 204 12.21 18.27 3.70
C TYR A 204 12.10 18.25 2.18
N VAL A 205 13.12 18.79 1.51
CA VAL A 205 13.37 18.61 0.08
C VAL A 205 14.61 17.71 -0.03
N PRO A 206 14.51 16.52 -0.66
CA PRO A 206 15.66 15.63 -0.83
C PRO A 206 16.76 16.34 -1.61
N LYS A 207 18.01 16.25 -1.15
CA LYS A 207 19.15 16.66 -1.96
C LYS A 207 19.34 15.63 -3.08
N GLU A 208 19.15 16.07 -4.31
CA GLU A 208 19.54 15.32 -5.50
C GLU A 208 21.06 15.10 -5.51
N GLY A 209 21.49 13.86 -5.80
CA GLY A 209 22.83 13.56 -6.30
C GLY A 209 23.62 12.53 -5.49
N TYR A 210 23.70 11.31 -6.02
CA TYR A 210 24.89 10.46 -5.90
C TYR A 210 25.84 10.78 -7.06
#